data_AF-A0A450TR32-F1
#
_entry.id   AF-A0A450TR32-F1
#
_cell.length_a   1.000
_cell.length_b   1.000
_cell.length_c   1.000
_cell.angle_alpha   90.00
_cell.angle_beta   90.00
_cell.angle_gamma   90.00
#
_symmetry.space_group_name_H-M   'P 1'
#
loop_
_entity.id
_entity.type
_entity.pdbx_description
1 polymer ?
#
loop_
_entity_poly.entity_id
_entity_poly.type
_entity_poly.pdbx_seq_one_letter_code
_entity_poly.pdbx_strand_id
1 'polypeptide(L)'
;MPARKRPSSFAWFMVHVTFPLIPFLLEGAIRIIVFGDIDWTTFRSSTLAMSVGILCLFVNRSLIGHEEIIPSQEETGNMIAVIHSFSLLAICCFVFFGVAVSLSALMEKLELSSIEPIKHNFDVFILTGAFIPVFLSLWAQRSFNLRAVL
;
A
#
# COMPACT_ATOMS: atom_id res chain seq x y z
N MET A 1 -10.09 32.87 17.59
CA MET A 1 -9.19 31.74 17.94
C MET A 1 -9.40 30.66 16.90
N PRO A 2 -8.38 30.21 16.14
CA PRO A 2 -8.56 29.08 15.25
C PRO A 2 -8.91 27.85 16.09
N ALA A 3 -9.97 27.13 15.70
CA ALA A 3 -10.36 25.89 16.36
C ALA A 3 -9.15 24.94 16.34
N ARG A 4 -8.64 24.55 17.53
CA ARG A 4 -7.59 23.55 17.64
C ARG A 4 -8.14 22.24 17.07
N LYS A 5 -7.76 21.91 15.84
CA LYS A 5 -8.07 20.64 15.19
C LYS A 5 -7.50 19.51 16.07
N ARG A 6 -8.37 18.60 16.52
CA ARG A 6 -7.96 17.51 17.42
C ARG A 6 -7.27 16.41 16.60
N PRO A 7 -6.05 15.98 16.99
CA PRO A 7 -5.39 14.85 16.35
C PRO A 7 -6.21 13.56 16.55
N SER A 8 -6.43 12.82 15.47
CA SER A 8 -7.26 11.61 15.43
C SER A 8 -6.54 10.44 14.78
N SER A 9 -6.57 9.27 15.43
CA SER A 9 -6.06 8.01 14.86
C SER A 9 -6.92 7.53 13.69
N PHE A 10 -8.23 7.78 13.72
CA PHE A 10 -9.10 7.44 12.59
C PHE A 10 -8.74 8.28 11.36
N ALA A 11 -8.51 9.59 11.55
CA ALA A 11 -8.05 10.47 10.49
C ALA A 11 -6.72 10.00 9.89
N TRP A 12 -5.80 9.54 10.75
CA TRP A 12 -4.52 8.99 10.33
C TRP A 12 -4.70 7.78 9.42
N PHE A 13 -5.53 6.82 9.84
CA PHE A 13 -5.81 5.60 9.07
C PHE A 13 -6.43 5.93 7.71
N MET A 14 -7.42 6.83 7.67
CA MET A 14 -8.07 7.24 6.44
C MET A 14 -7.07 7.86 5.45
N VAL A 15 -6.18 8.73 5.92
CA VAL A 15 -5.22 9.44 5.06
C VAL A 15 -4.06 8.54 4.61
N HIS A 16 -3.51 7.71 5.51
CA HIS A 16 -2.26 7.00 5.25
C HIS A 16 -2.45 5.55 4.82
N VAL A 17 -3.64 4.97 5.03
CA VAL A 17 -3.94 3.57 4.66
C VAL A 17 -5.08 3.50 3.65
N THR A 18 -6.24 4.09 3.94
CA THR A 18 -7.41 3.98 3.05
C THR A 18 -7.22 4.76 1.76
N PHE A 19 -6.77 6.02 1.84
CA PHE A 19 -6.66 6.90 0.68
C PHE A 19 -5.73 6.35 -0.42
N PRO A 20 -4.52 5.83 -0.10
CA PRO A 20 -3.67 5.18 -1.09
C PRO A 20 -4.29 3.97 -1.78
N LEU A 21 -5.24 3.27 -1.15
CA LEU A 21 -5.92 2.09 -1.69
C LEU A 21 -7.15 2.44 -2.55
N ILE A 22 -7.62 3.69 -2.54
CA ILE A 22 -8.78 4.12 -3.33
C ILE A 22 -8.62 3.81 -4.82
N PRO A 23 -7.48 4.07 -5.50
CA PRO A 23 -7.34 3.77 -6.92
C PRO A 23 -7.60 2.30 -7.24
N PHE A 24 -7.10 1.37 -6.41
CA PHE A 24 -7.33 -0.05 -6.57
C PHE A 24 -8.81 -0.44 -6.40
N LEU A 25 -9.48 0.09 -5.36
CA LEU A 25 -10.89 -0.17 -5.10
C LEU A 25 -11.79 0.43 -6.19
N LEU A 26 -11.48 1.65 -6.63
CA LEU A 26 -12.21 2.34 -7.69
C LEU A 26 -12.08 1.61 -9.03
N GLU A 27 -10.88 1.14 -9.37
CA GLU A 27 -10.68 0.33 -10.57
C GLU A 27 -11.54 -0.94 -10.52
N GLY A 28 -11.53 -1.66 -9.39
CA GLY A 28 -12.37 -2.85 -9.20
C GLY A 28 -13.85 -2.54 -9.38
N ALA A 29 -14.35 -1.46 -8.75
CA ALA A 29 -15.74 -1.04 -8.88
C ALA A 29 -16.12 -0.71 -10.34
N ILE A 30 -15.27 0.03 -11.06
CA ILE A 30 -15.48 0.33 -12.49
C ILE A 30 -15.55 -0.96 -13.31
N ARG A 31 -14.62 -1.90 -13.07
CA ARG A 31 -14.60 -3.19 -13.78
C ARG A 31 -15.86 -4.02 -13.52
N ILE A 32 -16.35 -4.07 -12.28
CA ILE A 32 -17.60 -4.76 -11.94
C ILE A 32 -18.79 -4.13 -12.69
N ILE A 33 -18.87 -2.79 -12.71
CA ILE A 33 -19.95 -2.08 -13.42
C ILE A 33 -19.91 -2.35 -14.93
N VAL A 34 -18.71 -2.37 -15.51
CA VAL A 34 -18.53 -2.52 -16.97
C VAL A 34 -18.72 -3.96 -17.44
N PHE A 35 -18.17 -4.93 -16.71
CA PHE A 35 -18.17 -6.33 -17.13
C PHE A 35 -19.29 -7.18 -16.50
N GLY A 36 -19.94 -6.68 -15.45
CA GLY A 36 -21.05 -7.37 -14.78
C GLY A 36 -20.65 -8.56 -13.91
N ASP A 37 -19.38 -9.01 -13.98
CA ASP A 37 -18.87 -10.17 -13.27
C ASP A 37 -17.68 -9.83 -12.35
N ILE A 38 -17.56 -10.60 -11.27
CA ILE A 38 -16.42 -10.57 -10.35
C ILE A 38 -15.57 -11.80 -10.64
N ASP A 39 -14.40 -11.57 -11.26
CA ASP A 39 -13.40 -12.59 -11.55
C ASP A 39 -12.02 -12.14 -11.05
N TRP A 40 -11.03 -13.03 -11.08
CA TRP A 40 -9.64 -12.74 -10.73
C TRP A 40 -9.05 -11.57 -11.52
N THR A 41 -9.54 -11.34 -12.73
CA THR A 41 -9.13 -10.21 -13.56
C THR A 41 -9.77 -8.89 -13.12
N THR A 42 -10.81 -8.89 -12.29
CA THR A 42 -11.51 -7.67 -11.83
C THR A 42 -10.59 -6.75 -11.03
N PHE A 43 -9.56 -7.27 -10.36
CA PHE A 43 -8.61 -6.50 -9.59
C PHE A 43 -7.21 -6.61 -10.17
N ARG A 44 -6.66 -5.51 -10.71
CA ARG A 44 -5.30 -5.52 -11.27
C ARG A 44 -4.25 -5.50 -10.16
N SER A 45 -3.40 -6.53 -10.15
CA SER A 45 -2.25 -6.64 -9.26
C SER A 45 -1.26 -5.47 -9.40
N SER A 46 -1.11 -4.90 -10.60
CA SER A 46 -0.30 -3.70 -10.80
C SER A 46 -0.81 -2.51 -10.00
N THR A 47 -2.12 -2.26 -10.04
CA THR A 47 -2.74 -1.14 -9.33
C THR A 47 -2.67 -1.36 -7.82
N LEU A 48 -2.84 -2.61 -7.37
CA LEU A 48 -2.63 -2.98 -5.97
C LEU A 48 -1.19 -2.71 -5.53
N ALA A 49 -0.19 -3.21 -6.26
CA ALA A 49 1.22 -3.03 -5.95
C ALA A 49 1.58 -1.54 -5.87
N MET A 50 1.14 -0.72 -6.83
CA MET A 50 1.34 0.72 -6.80
C MET A 50 0.67 1.36 -5.57
N SER A 51 -0.60 1.06 -5.31
CA SER A 51 -1.38 1.61 -4.21
C SER A 51 -0.74 1.29 -2.85
N VAL A 52 -0.27 0.06 -2.69
CA VAL A 52 0.44 -0.40 -1.49
C VAL A 52 1.83 0.24 -1.38
N GLY A 53 2.54 0.44 -2.49
CA GLY A 53 3.79 1.19 -2.49
C GLY A 53 3.61 2.64 -2.01
N ILE A 54 2.54 3.30 -2.45
CA ILE A 54 2.18 4.66 -2.00
C ILE A 54 1.80 4.65 -0.51
N LEU A 55 1.02 3.67 -0.03
CA LEU A 55 0.71 3.47 1.39
C LEU A 55 2.00 3.41 2.21
N CYS A 56 2.97 2.59 1.80
CA CYS A 56 4.25 2.48 2.48
C CYS A 56 4.97 3.83 2.57
N LEU A 57 4.98 4.62 1.50
CA LEU A 57 5.56 5.96 1.51
C LEU A 57 4.82 6.92 2.45
N PHE A 58 3.48 6.85 2.50
CA PHE A 58 2.67 7.70 3.38
C PHE A 58 2.94 7.39 4.84
N VAL A 59 2.93 6.12 5.22
CA VAL A 59 3.23 5.69 6.60
C VAL A 59 4.66 6.05 6.98
N ASN A 60 5.62 5.82 6.08
CA ASN A 60 7.02 6.20 6.28
C ASN A 60 7.18 7.71 6.55
N ARG A 61 6.55 8.55 5.73
CA ARG A 61 6.56 10.00 5.92
C ARG A 61 5.91 10.42 7.23
N SER A 62 4.83 9.75 7.63
CA SER A 62 4.20 10.02 8.91
C SER A 62 5.08 9.62 10.10
N LEU A 63 5.87 8.56 10.00
CA LEU A 63 6.81 8.14 11.04
C LEU A 63 7.98 9.12 11.15
N ILE A 64 8.54 9.56 10.01
CA ILE A 64 9.62 10.56 9.98
C ILE A 64 9.15 11.90 10.57
N GLY A 65 7.92 12.31 10.28
CA GLY A 65 7.33 13.54 10.80
C GLY A 65 6.78 13.44 12.22
N HIS A 66 6.94 12.29 12.89
CA HIS A 66 6.45 12.11 14.24
C HIS A 66 7.38 12.79 15.25
N GLU A 67 6.92 13.91 15.82
CA GLU A 67 7.59 14.57 16.95
C GLU A 67 7.07 13.98 18.26
N GLU A 68 7.85 13.08 18.86
CA GLU A 68 7.59 12.62 20.23
C GLU A 68 8.24 13.56 21.25
N ILE A 69 7.54 13.81 22.37
CA ILE A 69 7.94 14.83 23.35
C ILE A 69 9.23 14.44 24.08
N ILE A 70 9.50 13.14 24.32
CA ILE A 70 10.80 12.56 24.72
C ILE A 70 10.82 11.05 24.37
N PRO A 71 11.30 10.63 23.18
CA PRO A 71 11.43 9.20 22.86
C PRO A 71 12.61 8.58 23.61
N SER A 72 12.47 7.34 24.07
CA SER A 72 13.62 6.57 24.57
C SER A 72 14.57 6.20 23.41
N GLN A 73 15.85 5.92 23.70
CA GLN A 73 16.79 5.47 22.67
C GLN A 73 16.34 4.17 21.97
N GLU A 74 15.69 3.28 22.72
CA GLU A 74 15.14 2.02 22.19
C GLU A 74 13.96 2.27 21.25
N GLU A 75 13.01 3.14 21.62
CA GLU A 75 11.89 3.54 20.74
C GLU A 75 12.38 4.22 19.47
N THR A 76 13.41 5.06 19.57
CA THR A 76 14.03 5.71 18.41
C THR A 76 14.63 4.67 17.46
N GLY A 77 15.35 3.68 17.99
CA GLY A 77 15.90 2.57 17.20
C GLY A 77 14.81 1.74 16.50
N ASN A 78 13.76 1.40 17.23
CA ASN A 78 12.62 0.66 16.70
C ASN A 78 11.89 1.45 15.60
N MET A 79 11.67 2.75 15.80
CA MET A 79 11.03 3.62 14.80
C MET A 79 11.87 3.69 13.51
N ILE A 80 13.18 3.86 13.62
CA ILE A 80 14.10 3.87 12.46
C ILE A 80 14.02 2.54 11.70
N ALA A 81 14.02 1.40 12.39
CA ALA A 81 13.89 0.09 11.76
C ALA A 81 12.55 -0.07 11.00
N VAL A 82 11.45 0.43 11.57
CA VAL A 82 10.13 0.40 10.93
C VAL A 82 10.09 1.32 9.71
N ILE A 83 10.67 2.52 9.79
CA ILE A 83 10.82 3.44 8.66
C ILE A 83 11.55 2.73 7.50
N HIS A 84 12.73 2.15 7.78
CA HIS A 84 13.48 1.41 6.75
C HIS A 84 12.70 0.23 6.17
N SER A 85 11.94 -0.48 7.00
CA SER A 85 11.09 -1.58 6.55
C SER A 85 10.01 -1.10 5.57
N PHE A 86 9.34 0.01 5.87
CA PHE A 86 8.38 0.62 4.94
C PHE A 86 9.05 1.13 3.66
N SER A 87 10.25 1.72 3.73
CA SER A 87 11.01 2.12 2.54
C SER A 87 11.31 0.92 1.64
N LEU A 88 11.77 -0.18 2.22
CA LEU A 88 12.07 -1.41 1.49
C LEU A 88 10.80 -2.00 0.85
N LEU A 89 9.70 -2.08 1.62
CA LEU A 89 8.42 -2.55 1.10
C LEU A 89 7.91 -1.68 -0.06
N ALA A 90 8.05 -0.35 0.03
CA ALA A 90 7.69 0.55 -1.05
C ALA A 90 8.47 0.26 -2.34
N ILE A 91 9.79 0.11 -2.23
CA ILE A 91 10.66 -0.23 -3.38
C ILE A 91 10.23 -1.57 -3.99
N CYS A 92 10.05 -2.61 -3.19
CA CYS A 92 9.58 -3.92 -3.66
C CYS A 92 8.23 -3.81 -4.38
N CYS A 93 7.29 -3.03 -3.84
CA CYS A 93 5.99 -2.80 -4.45
C CYS A 93 6.09 -2.11 -5.82
N PHE A 94 6.95 -1.10 -5.98
CA PHE A 94 7.16 -0.45 -7.27
C PHE A 94 7.87 -1.36 -8.28
N VAL A 95 8.79 -2.22 -7.83
CA VAL A 95 9.37 -3.27 -8.68
C VAL A 95 8.28 -4.25 -9.14
N PHE A 96 7.43 -4.72 -8.23
CA PHE A 96 6.32 -5.62 -8.58
C PHE A 96 5.32 -4.96 -9.52
N PHE A 97 5.02 -3.67 -9.34
CA PHE A 97 4.23 -2.90 -10.29
C PHE A 97 4.85 -2.93 -11.69
N GLY A 98 6.16 -2.63 -11.80
CA GLY A 98 6.87 -2.65 -13.09
C GLY A 98 6.85 -4.03 -13.75
N VAL A 99 7.08 -5.10 -12.99
CA VAL A 99 7.01 -6.48 -13.48
C VAL A 99 5.59 -6.84 -13.91
N ALA A 100 4.57 -6.52 -13.12
CA ALA A 100 3.17 -6.82 -13.44
C ALA A 100 2.72 -6.14 -14.73
N VAL A 101 3.08 -4.86 -14.92
CA VAL A 101 2.82 -4.11 -16.16
C VAL A 101 3.57 -4.73 -17.33
N SER A 102 4.85 -5.07 -17.14
CA SER A 102 5.68 -5.66 -18.19
C SER A 102 5.16 -7.02 -18.66
N LEU A 103 4.77 -7.89 -17.73
CA LEU A 103 4.17 -9.19 -18.06
C LEU A 103 2.84 -9.03 -18.80
N SER A 104 2.00 -8.08 -18.38
CA SER A 104 0.73 -7.79 -19.06
C SER A 104 0.97 -7.31 -20.49
N ALA A 105 1.90 -6.37 -20.68
CA ALA A 105 2.27 -5.86 -22.00
C ALA A 105 2.88 -6.95 -22.90
N LEU A 106 3.67 -7.86 -22.33
CA LEU A 106 4.27 -8.97 -23.07
C LEU A 106 3.21 -9.96 -23.56
N MET A 107 2.22 -10.28 -22.71
CA MET A 107 1.08 -11.11 -23.09
C MET A 107 0.25 -10.46 -24.20
N GLU A 108 -0.05 -9.17 -24.09
CA GLU A 108 -0.79 -8.42 -25.11
C GLU A 108 -0.04 -8.33 -26.45
N LYS A 109 1.29 -8.19 -26.42
CA LYS A 109 2.08 -7.96 -27.64
C LYS A 109 2.46 -9.24 -28.39
N LEU A 110 2.79 -10.31 -27.65
CA LEU A 110 3.34 -11.54 -28.22
C LEU A 110 2.33 -12.69 -28.30
N GLU A 111 1.09 -12.49 -27.81
CA GLU A 111 0.05 -13.53 -27.73
C GLU A 111 0.55 -14.82 -27.07
N LEU A 112 1.52 -14.70 -26.16
CA LEU A 112 2.18 -15.80 -25.47
C LEU A 112 1.29 -16.33 -24.34
N SER A 113 0.37 -17.24 -24.69
CA SER A 113 -0.45 -17.97 -23.72
C SER A 113 0.38 -18.79 -22.71
N SER A 114 1.63 -19.13 -23.03
CA SER A 114 2.55 -19.82 -22.12
C SER A 114 2.96 -19.01 -20.89
N ILE A 115 2.81 -17.68 -20.93
CA ILE A 115 3.18 -16.77 -19.82
C ILE A 115 2.02 -16.56 -18.84
N GLU A 116 0.79 -16.88 -19.25
CA GLU A 116 -0.41 -16.77 -18.43
C GLU A 116 -0.29 -17.43 -17.04
N PRO A 117 0.20 -18.68 -16.88
CA PRO A 117 0.36 -19.27 -15.56
C PRO A 117 1.42 -18.57 -14.70
N ILE A 118 2.48 -18.02 -15.33
CA ILE A 118 3.52 -17.26 -14.63
C ILE A 118 2.91 -15.95 -14.10
N LYS A 119 2.16 -15.25 -14.94
CA LYS A 119 1.46 -14.02 -14.56
C LYS A 119 0.45 -14.28 -13.45
N HIS A 120 -0.33 -15.35 -13.56
CA HIS A 120 -1.31 -15.71 -12.53
C HIS A 120 -0.64 -15.96 -11.17
N ASN A 121 0.42 -16.77 -11.12
CA ASN A 121 1.16 -17.01 -9.88
C ASN A 121 1.75 -15.72 -9.30
N PHE A 122 2.26 -14.85 -10.17
CA PHE A 122 2.79 -13.55 -9.76
C PHE A 122 1.69 -12.63 -9.19
N ASP A 123 0.50 -12.64 -9.77
CA ASP A 123 -0.64 -11.86 -9.30
C ASP A 123 -1.13 -12.33 -7.93
N VAL A 124 -1.23 -13.65 -7.73
CA VAL A 124 -1.57 -14.25 -6.43
C VAL A 124 -0.52 -13.87 -5.38
N PHE A 125 0.77 -13.90 -5.74
CA PHE A 125 1.85 -13.49 -4.86
C PHE A 125 1.73 -12.01 -4.45
N ILE A 126 1.45 -11.10 -5.39
CA ILE A 126 1.23 -9.68 -5.07
C ILE A 126 0.01 -9.50 -4.16
N LEU A 127 -1.11 -10.17 -4.48
CA LEU A 127 -2.35 -10.06 -3.72
C LEU A 127 -2.18 -10.52 -2.27
N THR A 128 -1.55 -11.67 -2.08
CA THR A 128 -1.27 -12.21 -0.74
C THR A 128 -0.21 -11.38 0.00
N GLY A 129 0.83 -10.93 -0.69
CA GLY A 129 1.89 -10.08 -0.13
C GLY A 129 1.40 -8.69 0.31
N ALA A 130 0.37 -8.13 -0.36
CA ALA A 130 -0.19 -6.82 -0.06
C ALA A 130 -0.75 -6.69 1.37
N PHE A 131 -1.12 -7.80 2.01
CA PHE A 131 -1.57 -7.80 3.39
C PHE A 131 -0.47 -7.40 4.38
N ILE A 132 0.80 -7.74 4.10
CA ILE A 132 1.94 -7.46 4.98
C ILE A 132 2.07 -5.96 5.32
N PRO A 133 2.20 -5.04 4.35
CA PRO A 133 2.32 -3.62 4.63
C PRO A 133 1.05 -3.02 5.27
N VAL A 134 -0.14 -3.54 4.95
CA VAL A 134 -1.39 -3.11 5.60
C VAL A 134 -1.38 -3.48 7.08
N PHE A 135 -1.09 -4.73 7.43
CA PHE A 135 -0.99 -5.13 8.83
C PHE A 135 0.13 -4.42 9.58
N LEU A 136 1.29 -4.25 8.94
CA LEU A 136 2.41 -3.52 9.51
C LEU A 136 2.04 -2.05 9.77
N SER A 137 1.24 -1.42 8.89
CA SER A 137 0.78 -0.04 9.08
C SER A 137 -0.16 0.10 10.27
N LEU A 138 -1.07 -0.85 10.45
CA LEU A 138 -1.96 -0.91 11.62
C LEU A 138 -1.19 -1.12 12.91
N TRP A 139 -0.17 -1.99 12.88
CA TRP A 139 0.71 -2.21 14.01
C TRP A 139 1.52 -0.95 14.33
N ALA A 140 2.19 -0.34 13.33
CA ALA A 140 2.98 0.88 13.51
C ALA A 140 2.13 2.04 14.04
N GLN A 141 0.90 2.21 13.53
CA GLN A 141 -0.04 3.20 14.03
C GLN A 141 -0.31 3.05 15.53
N ARG A 142 -0.50 1.81 16.00
CA ARG A 142 -0.77 1.51 17.41
C ARG A 142 0.48 1.67 18.26
N SER A 143 1.61 1.13 17.81
CA SER A 143 2.88 1.14 18.55
C SER A 143 3.41 2.56 18.78
N PHE A 144 3.29 3.45 17.79
CA PHE A 144 3.77 4.83 17.88
C PHE A 144 2.63 5.84 18.09
N ASN A 145 1.42 5.38 18.41
CA ASN A 145 0.24 6.21 18.66
C ASN A 145 0.06 7.34 17.62
N LEU A 146 0.22 7.00 16.34
CA LEU A 146 0.22 7.97 15.25
C LEU A 146 -1.18 8.60 15.08
N ARG A 147 -1.20 9.92 14.94
CA ARG A 147 -2.43 10.72 14.81
C ARG A 147 -2.26 11.77 13.73
N ALA A 148 -3.30 12.01 12.95
CA ALA A 148 -3.33 13.05 11.95
C ALA A 148 -4.33 14.15 12.37
N VAL A 149 -4.05 15.37 11.94
CA VAL A 149 -4.91 16.53 12.14
C VAL A 149 -5.58 16.83 10.79
N LEU A 150 -6.92 16.73 10.73
CA LEU A 150 -7.73 17.04 9.55
C LEU A 150 -7.95 18.54 9.40
#